data_AF-A0A450ZE79-F1
#
_entry.id   AF-A0A450ZE79-F1
#
_cell.length_a   1.000
_cell.length_b   1.000
_cell.length_c   1.000
_cell.angle_alpha   90.00
_cell.angle_beta   90.00
_cell.angle_gamma   90.00
#
_symmetry.space_group_name_H-M   'P 1'
#
loop_
_entity.id
_entity.type
_entity.pdbx_description
1 polymer ?
#
loop_
_entity_poly.entity_id
_entity_poly.type
_entity_poly.pdbx_seq_one_letter_code
_entity_poly.pdbx_strand_id
1 'polypeptide(L)' 'TGSGFTSPSRWVSSYGRSAGGWSTSYHPRMMSDVNGDGMADVVGFADNGV' A
#
# COMPACT_ATOMS: atom_id res chain seq x y z
N THR A 1 23.55 2.44 -10.08
CA THR A 1 22.46 3.20 -10.72
C THR A 1 21.70 2.24 -11.64
N GLY A 2 20.37 2.24 -11.62
CA GLY A 2 19.54 1.36 -12.46
C GLY A 2 19.10 2.05 -13.74
N SER A 3 18.94 1.30 -14.84
CA SER A 3 18.54 1.81 -16.16
C SER A 3 17.04 2.10 -16.32
N GLY A 4 16.22 1.76 -15.31
CA GLY A 4 14.78 2.01 -15.29
C GLY A 4 14.04 1.12 -14.29
N PHE A 5 12.71 1.20 -14.31
CA PHE A 5 11.82 0.30 -13.59
C PHE A 5 11.23 -0.74 -14.55
N THR A 6 10.97 -1.95 -14.06
CA THR A 6 10.20 -2.95 -14.80
C THR A 6 8.72 -2.57 -14.86
N SER A 7 7.95 -3.26 -15.69
CA SER A 7 6.50 -3.12 -15.71
C SER A 7 5.93 -3.37 -14.30
N PRO A 8 5.07 -2.47 -13.78
CA PRO A 8 4.49 -2.65 -12.47
C PRO A 8 3.57 -3.87 -12.44
N SER A 9 3.55 -4.55 -11.29
CA SER A 9 2.58 -5.60 -11.01
C SER A 9 1.60 -5.12 -9.94
N ARG A 10 0.32 -5.49 -10.08
CA ARG A 10 -0.71 -5.18 -9.09
C ARG A 10 -0.74 -6.26 -8.02
N TRP A 11 -0.32 -5.92 -6.80
CA TRP A 11 -0.29 -6.86 -5.68
C TRP A 11 -1.63 -6.95 -4.94
N VAL A 12 -2.29 -5.81 -4.74
CA VAL A 12 -3.59 -5.72 -4.05
C VAL A 12 -4.53 -4.79 -4.80
N SER A 13 -5.81 -5.16 -4.85
CA SER A 13 -6.81 -4.43 -5.63
C SER A 13 -7.61 -3.41 -4.83
N SER A 14 -7.73 -3.61 -3.52
CA SER A 14 -8.69 -2.96 -2.61
C SER A 14 -8.34 -1.51 -2.26
N TYR A 15 -7.07 -1.12 -2.22
CA TYR A 15 -6.63 0.23 -1.82
C TYR A 15 -6.87 1.35 -2.86
N GLY A 16 -7.67 1.08 -3.89
CA GLY A 16 -8.07 2.08 -4.88
C GLY A 16 -9.34 2.81 -4.47
N ARG A 17 -9.48 4.08 -4.86
CA ARG A 17 -10.69 4.87 -4.59
C ARG A 17 -11.95 4.19 -5.12
N SER A 18 -11.92 3.72 -6.37
CA SER A 18 -13.04 3.00 -6.98
C SER A 18 -13.11 1.51 -6.62
N ALA A 19 -12.07 0.96 -5.99
CA ALA A 19 -11.97 -0.46 -5.69
C ALA A 19 -12.28 -0.82 -4.23
N GLY A 20 -12.16 0.16 -3.32
CA GLY A 20 -12.47 -0.03 -1.91
C GLY A 20 -12.68 1.28 -1.14
N GLY A 21 -12.94 2.40 -1.82
CA GLY A 21 -13.24 3.68 -1.15
C GLY A 21 -12.04 4.45 -0.61
N TRP A 22 -10.82 3.89 -0.72
CA TRP A 22 -9.62 4.49 -0.15
C TRP A 22 -9.29 5.86 -0.75
N SER A 23 -8.83 6.76 0.11
CA SER A 23 -8.57 8.16 -0.22
C SER A 23 -7.38 8.65 0.58
N THR A 24 -6.43 9.34 -0.06
CA THR A 24 -5.26 9.91 0.63
C THR A 24 -5.61 10.98 1.65
N SER A 25 -6.78 11.62 1.52
CA SER A 25 -7.27 12.62 2.47
C SER A 25 -7.82 12.03 3.78
N TYR A 26 -8.24 10.77 3.79
CA TYR A 26 -8.96 10.16 4.91
C TYR A 26 -8.31 8.86 5.42
N HIS A 27 -7.61 8.14 4.54
CA HIS A 27 -7.05 6.82 4.80
C HIS A 27 -5.53 6.86 4.55
N PRO A 28 -4.74 7.28 5.56
CA PRO A 28 -3.29 7.19 5.49
C PRO A 28 -2.83 5.77 5.13
N ARG A 29 -1.72 5.69 4.39
CA ARG A 29 -1.03 4.45 4.07
C ARG A 29 0.46 4.64 4.30
N MET A 30 1.09 3.65 4.93
CA MET A 30 2.50 3.66 5.29
C MET A 30 3.18 2.40 4.76
N MET A 31 4.51 2.47 4.64
CA MET A 31 5.35 1.33 4.31
C MET A 31 6.28 1.04 5.48
N SER A 32 6.27 -0.19 5.98
CA SER A 32 7.18 -0.65 7.04
C SER A 32 7.22 -2.17 7.04
N ASP A 33 8.34 -2.76 7.40
CA ASP A 33 8.42 -4.19 7.70
C ASP A 33 7.82 -4.43 9.08
N VAL A 34 6.57 -4.89 9.14
CA VAL A 34 5.85 -5.06 10.41
C VAL A 34 5.93 -6.49 10.95
N ASN A 35 6.43 -7.44 10.15
CA ASN A 35 6.49 -8.85 10.51
C ASN A 35 7.94 -9.38 10.67
N GLY A 36 8.95 -8.60 10.28
CA GLY A 36 10.37 -8.89 10.46
C GLY A 36 10.99 -9.77 9.37
N ASP A 37 10.37 -9.89 8.19
CA ASP A 37 10.89 -10.70 7.08
C ASP A 37 11.91 -9.95 6.18
N GLY A 38 12.17 -8.68 6.48
CA GLY A 38 13.07 -7.82 5.72
C GLY A 38 12.44 -7.24 4.46
N MET A 39 11.14 -7.46 4.22
CA MET A 39 10.37 -6.85 3.14
C MET A 39 9.45 -5.76 3.70
N ALA A 40 9.25 -4.69 2.93
CA ALA A 40 8.34 -3.62 3.35
C ALA A 40 6.88 -4.03 3.10
N ASP A 41 6.06 -3.97 4.15
CA ASP A 41 4.61 -4.19 4.09
C ASP A 41 3.85 -2.87 3.87
N VAL A 42 2.65 -2.97 3.29
CA VAL A 42 1.70 -1.85 3.19
C VAL A 42 0.77 -1.86 4.40
N VAL A 43 0.80 -0.81 5.22
CA VAL A 43 -0.12 -0.61 6.35
C VAL A 43 -1.16 0.46 5.99
N GLY A 44 -2.45 0.14 6.12
CA GLY A 44 -3.56 1.04 5.80
C GLY A 44 -4.42 1.36 7.02
N PHE A 45 -4.73 2.64 7.23
CA PHE A 45 -5.61 3.11 8.31
C PHE A 45 -7.01 3.32 7.74
N ALA A 46 -7.92 2.37 7.98
CA ALA A 46 -9.29 2.39 7.49
C ALA A 46 -10.24 3.10 8.47
N ASP A 47 -11.47 3.36 8.05
CA ASP A 47 -12.50 3.99 8.90
C ASP A 47 -12.77 3.16 10.19
N ASN A 48 -12.61 1.84 10.12
CA ASN A 48 -12.79 0.92 11.24
C ASN A 48 -11.50 0.60 12.01
N GLY A 49 -10.40 1.32 11.74
CA GLY A 49 -9.11 1.14 12.39
C GLY A 49 -8.04 0.54 11.49
N VAL A 50 -6.97 0.06 12.13
CA VAL A 50 -5.81 -0.63 11.51
C VAL A 50 -5.85 -2.09 11.89
#